data_AF-A0A0D6KAW9-F1
#
_entry.id   AF-A0A0D6KAW9-F1
#
_cell.length_a   1.000
_cell.length_b   1.000
_cell.length_c   1.000
_cell.angle_alpha   90.00
_cell.angle_beta   90.00
_cell.angle_gamma   90.00
#
_symmetry.space_group_name_H-M   'P 1'
#
loop_
_entity.id
_entity.type
_entity.pdbx_description
1 polymer ?
#
loop_
_entity_poly.entity_id
_entity_poly.type
_entity_poly.pdbx_seq_one_letter_code
_entity_poly.pdbx_strand_id
1 'polypeptide(L)'
;MKASNSSRGLDLDSPGLFCSSYVTKSELARILNVARSTLVSWDGIALYRIDSYRQAYPVKADGSTDRSCPLSPYQSWVLSRVGRVMQNLKSAERVKNYIKKYPQEFSPAKFQAQFNQVTRGNAA
;
A
#
# COMPACT_ATOMS: atom_id res chain seq x y z
N MET A 1 30.74 1.42 -7.30
CA MET A 1 29.96 0.50 -6.42
C MET A 1 28.52 0.48 -6.91
N LYS A 2 27.93 -0.69 -7.20
CA LYS A 2 26.48 -0.77 -7.49
C LYS A 2 25.74 -0.70 -6.16
N ALA A 3 24.90 0.32 -5.96
CA ALA A 3 23.94 0.30 -4.87
C ALA A 3 22.99 -0.88 -5.08
N SER A 4 22.90 -1.77 -4.09
CA SER A 4 21.88 -2.81 -4.03
C SER A 4 20.51 -2.13 -4.19
N ASN A 5 19.67 -2.63 -5.10
CA ASN A 5 18.29 -2.16 -5.20
C ASN A 5 17.52 -2.65 -3.97
N SER A 6 17.65 -1.94 -2.85
CA SER A 6 16.79 -2.13 -1.68
C SER A 6 15.35 -1.97 -2.15
N SER A 7 14.57 -3.03 -1.98
CA SER A 7 13.37 -3.37 -2.75
C SER A 7 12.11 -2.54 -2.45
N ARG A 8 12.29 -1.33 -1.89
CA ARG A 8 11.30 -0.25 -1.79
C ARG A 8 9.89 -0.65 -1.28
N GLY A 9 9.76 -1.71 -0.50
CA GLY A 9 8.48 -2.19 0.03
C GLY A 9 7.80 -3.35 -0.72
N LEU A 10 8.42 -3.90 -1.78
CA LEU A 10 7.78 -4.90 -2.66
C LEU A 10 8.29 -6.34 -2.51
N ASP A 11 9.47 -6.58 -1.94
CA ASP A 11 9.96 -7.96 -1.71
C ASP A 11 9.05 -8.76 -0.78
N LEU A 12 9.09 -10.10 -0.92
CA LEU A 12 8.38 -11.07 -0.06
C LEU A 12 8.53 -10.74 1.44
N ASP A 13 9.76 -10.55 1.90
CA ASP A 13 10.08 -10.36 3.32
C ASP A 13 10.02 -8.88 3.76
N SER A 14 9.69 -7.97 2.84
CA SER A 14 9.57 -6.56 3.15
C SER A 14 8.39 -6.29 4.11
N PRO A 15 8.56 -5.46 5.15
CA PRO A 15 7.44 -5.00 5.99
C PRO A 15 6.49 -4.04 5.24
N GLY A 16 6.82 -3.66 4.00
CA GLY A 16 6.11 -2.67 3.19
C GLY A 16 6.81 -1.31 3.18
N LEU A 17 6.32 -0.41 2.35
CA LEU A 17 6.78 0.98 2.29
C LEU A 17 6.07 1.80 3.37
N PHE A 18 6.82 2.54 4.18
CA PHE A 18 6.29 3.50 5.13
C PHE A 18 6.63 4.93 4.69
N CYS A 19 5.60 5.71 4.35
CA CYS A 19 5.75 7.14 4.06
C CYS A 19 5.52 7.93 5.35
N SER A 20 6.35 8.93 5.64
CA SER A 20 6.17 9.84 6.79
C SER A 20 5.09 10.90 6.55
N SER A 21 4.76 11.18 5.30
CA SER A 21 3.78 12.16 4.85
C SER A 21 2.81 11.58 3.83
N TYR A 22 1.80 12.36 3.47
CA TYR A 22 0.90 12.06 2.35
C TYR A 22 1.64 12.17 1.01
N VAL A 23 1.36 11.26 0.08
CA VAL A 23 2.00 11.22 -1.26
C VAL A 23 0.99 11.01 -2.38
N THR A 24 1.20 11.61 -3.54
CA THR A 24 0.35 11.36 -4.70
C THR A 24 0.58 9.95 -5.28
N LYS A 25 -0.43 9.43 -6.00
CA LYS A 25 -0.30 8.16 -6.77
C LYS A 25 0.87 8.20 -7.78
N SER A 26 1.19 9.38 -8.32
CA SER A 26 2.32 9.55 -9.25
C SER A 26 3.68 9.50 -8.54
N GLU A 27 3.76 9.98 -7.30
CA GLU A 27 4.98 9.87 -6.47
C GLU A 27 5.16 8.45 -5.95
N LEU A 28 4.10 7.83 -5.43
CA LEU A 28 4.18 6.45 -4.95
C LEU A 28 4.55 5.47 -6.08
N ALA A 29 4.07 5.69 -7.31
CA ALA A 29 4.49 4.89 -8.46
C ALA A 29 5.99 5.05 -8.77
N ARG A 30 6.52 6.28 -8.70
CA ARG A 30 7.96 6.56 -8.83
C ARG A 30 8.79 5.93 -7.68
N ILE A 31 8.28 6.01 -6.46
CA ILE A 31 8.92 5.37 -5.29
C ILE A 31 8.94 3.86 -5.49
N LEU A 32 7.81 3.20 -5.76
CA LEU A 32 7.74 1.76 -5.96
C LEU A 32 8.37 1.25 -7.28
N ASN A 33 8.85 2.15 -8.14
CA ASN A 33 9.41 1.86 -9.47
C ASN A 33 8.45 1.04 -10.36
N VAL A 34 7.18 1.45 -10.40
CA VAL A 34 6.12 0.84 -11.22
C VAL A 34 5.42 1.88 -12.08
N ALA A 35 4.76 1.44 -13.16
CA ALA A 35 3.92 2.32 -13.95
C ALA A 35 2.74 2.86 -13.12
N ARG A 36 2.35 4.12 -13.33
CA ARG A 36 1.21 4.75 -12.64
C ARG A 36 -0.10 3.97 -12.88
N SER A 37 -0.28 3.40 -14.06
CA SER A 37 -1.42 2.53 -14.39
C SER A 37 -1.46 1.27 -13.52
N THR A 38 -0.31 0.64 -13.26
CA THR A 38 -0.18 -0.50 -12.35
C THR A 38 -0.61 -0.12 -10.93
N LEU A 39 -0.14 1.03 -10.42
CA LEU A 39 -0.56 1.52 -9.10
C LEU A 39 -2.07 1.83 -9.03
N VAL A 40 -2.65 2.40 -10.09
CA VAL A 40 -4.11 2.65 -10.19
C VAL A 40 -4.92 1.35 -10.19
N SER A 41 -4.39 0.27 -10.77
CA SER A 41 -4.99 -1.08 -10.68
C SER A 41 -4.97 -1.61 -9.24
N TRP A 42 -3.86 -1.43 -8.52
CA TRP A 42 -3.74 -1.81 -7.10
C TRP A 42 -4.67 -0.97 -6.20
N ASP A 43 -4.79 0.34 -6.46
CA ASP A 43 -5.76 1.24 -5.81
C ASP A 43 -7.21 0.76 -5.99
N GLY A 44 -7.57 0.31 -7.20
CA GLY A 44 -8.89 -0.29 -7.46
C GLY A 44 -9.15 -1.56 -6.66
N ILE A 45 -8.14 -2.45 -6.54
CA ILE A 45 -8.25 -3.69 -5.73
C ILE A 45 -8.39 -3.34 -4.25
N ALA A 46 -7.57 -2.42 -3.73
CA ALA A 46 -7.58 -2.01 -2.33
C ALA A 46 -8.91 -1.32 -1.95
N LEU A 47 -9.39 -0.37 -2.76
CA LEU A 47 -10.69 0.29 -2.58
C LEU A 47 -11.86 -0.69 -2.52
N TYR A 48 -11.82 -1.76 -3.32
CA TYR A 48 -12.90 -2.74 -3.36
C TYR A 48 -12.83 -3.78 -2.24
N ARG A 49 -11.62 -4.19 -1.80
CA ARG A 49 -11.45 -5.31 -0.85
C ARG A 49 -11.08 -4.93 0.59
N ILE A 50 -10.73 -3.68 0.86
CA ILE A 50 -10.22 -3.26 2.18
C ILE A 50 -11.02 -2.04 2.64
N ASP A 51 -12.00 -2.24 3.51
CA ASP A 51 -12.91 -1.16 3.93
C ASP A 51 -12.18 -0.04 4.69
N SER A 52 -11.21 -0.37 5.55
CA SER A 52 -10.36 0.63 6.22
C SER A 52 -9.51 1.45 5.26
N TYR A 53 -9.12 0.91 4.10
CA TYR A 53 -8.40 1.66 3.06
C TYR A 53 -9.33 2.65 2.36
N ARG A 54 -10.59 2.25 2.11
CA ARG A 54 -11.64 3.11 1.54
C ARG A 54 -12.02 4.25 2.48
N GLN A 55 -12.19 3.95 3.77
CA GLN A 55 -12.48 4.92 4.82
C GLN A 55 -11.35 5.93 5.09
N ALA A 56 -10.10 5.61 4.69
CA ALA A 56 -8.97 6.51 4.82
C ALA A 56 -8.91 7.61 3.74
N TYR A 57 -9.80 7.57 2.73
CA TYR A 57 -10.00 8.68 1.79
C TYR A 57 -11.08 9.64 2.31
N PRO A 58 -10.96 10.96 2.06
CA PRO A 58 -12.05 11.89 2.32
C PRO A 58 -13.23 11.62 1.37
N VAL A 59 -14.41 12.07 1.80
CA VAL A 59 -15.67 11.94 1.06
C VAL A 59 -16.02 13.29 0.44
N LYS A 60 -16.43 13.28 -0.83
CA LYS A 60 -16.88 14.46 -1.56
C LYS A 60 -18.29 14.88 -1.14
N ALA A 61 -18.72 16.07 -1.56
CA ALA A 61 -20.08 16.58 -1.33
C ALA A 61 -21.19 15.67 -1.93
N ASP A 62 -20.88 14.85 -2.93
CA ASP A 62 -21.80 13.86 -3.53
C ASP A 62 -21.82 12.50 -2.80
N GLY A 63 -21.12 12.37 -1.67
CA GLY A 63 -20.99 11.12 -0.92
C GLY A 63 -20.00 10.11 -1.52
N SER A 64 -19.37 10.40 -2.66
CA SER A 64 -18.38 9.52 -3.28
C SER A 64 -16.99 9.69 -2.65
N THR A 65 -16.16 8.63 -2.74
CA THR A 65 -14.78 8.65 -2.27
C THR A 65 -13.90 9.57 -3.14
N ASP A 66 -13.20 10.54 -2.55
CA ASP A 66 -12.28 11.38 -3.32
C ASP A 66 -10.94 10.69 -3.61
N ARG A 67 -10.92 9.99 -4.74
CA ARG A 67 -9.75 9.30 -5.27
C ARG A 67 -8.68 10.22 -5.86
N SER A 68 -8.92 11.54 -5.93
CA SER A 68 -7.95 12.54 -6.41
C SER A 68 -6.97 12.99 -5.31
N CYS A 69 -7.37 12.87 -4.04
CA CYS A 69 -6.54 13.25 -2.91
C CYS A 69 -5.22 12.44 -2.81
N PRO A 70 -4.18 13.04 -2.19
CA PRO A 70 -2.98 12.31 -1.78
C PRO A 70 -3.30 11.09 -0.91
N LEU A 71 -2.51 10.04 -1.08
CA LEU A 71 -2.56 8.82 -0.28
C LEU A 71 -1.97 9.07 1.10
N SER A 72 -2.64 8.62 2.15
CA SER A 72 -2.08 8.63 3.50
C SER A 72 -0.91 7.64 3.65
N PRO A 73 -0.09 7.75 4.73
CA PRO A 73 0.92 6.75 5.09
C PRO A 73 0.39 5.31 5.09
N TYR A 74 -0.79 5.09 5.69
CA TYR A 74 -1.45 3.78 5.73
C TYR A 74 -1.84 3.28 4.34
N GLN A 75 -2.41 4.15 3.50
CA GLN A 75 -2.78 3.78 2.13
C GLN A 75 -1.56 3.45 1.27
N SER A 76 -0.48 4.22 1.41
CA SER A 76 0.78 3.98 0.70
C SER A 76 1.40 2.63 1.09
N TRP A 77 1.37 2.30 2.39
CA TRP A 77 1.78 1.00 2.90
C TRP A 77 0.90 -0.15 2.37
N VAL A 78 -0.43 -0.02 2.42
CA VAL A 78 -1.36 -1.01 1.86
C VAL A 78 -1.06 -1.28 0.38
N LEU A 79 -0.84 -0.23 -0.42
CA LEU A 79 -0.53 -0.38 -1.84
C LEU A 79 0.81 -1.10 -2.09
N SER A 80 1.83 -0.86 -1.27
CA SER A 80 3.10 -1.61 -1.37
C SER A 80 2.89 -3.10 -1.13
N ARG A 81 2.11 -3.49 -0.10
CA ARG A 81 1.85 -4.91 0.17
C ARG A 81 0.86 -5.56 -0.81
N VAL A 82 -0.09 -4.81 -1.38
CA VAL A 82 -0.90 -5.27 -2.53
C VAL A 82 0.01 -5.52 -3.74
N GLY A 83 0.99 -4.65 -3.98
CA GLY A 83 2.01 -4.81 -5.02
C GLY A 83 2.84 -6.09 -4.84
N ARG A 84 3.36 -6.33 -3.63
CA ARG A 84 4.05 -7.58 -3.25
C ARG A 84 3.20 -8.82 -3.54
N VAL A 85 1.94 -8.84 -3.08
CA VAL A 85 1.03 -9.97 -3.33
C VAL A 85 0.71 -10.13 -4.82
N MET A 86 0.63 -9.04 -5.58
CA MET A 86 0.49 -9.07 -7.04
C MET A 86 1.71 -9.66 -7.74
N GLN A 87 2.93 -9.31 -7.34
CA GLN A 87 4.17 -9.86 -7.91
C GLN A 87 4.27 -11.37 -7.69
N ASN A 88 3.83 -11.86 -6.52
CA ASN A 88 3.83 -13.27 -6.16
C ASN A 88 2.72 -14.08 -6.85
N LEU A 89 1.47 -13.58 -6.82
CA LEU A 89 0.31 -14.33 -7.32
C LEU A 89 0.02 -14.10 -8.81
N LYS A 90 0.55 -13.02 -9.39
CA LYS A 90 0.45 -12.61 -10.81
C LYS A 90 -0.97 -12.59 -11.38
N SER A 91 -1.98 -12.36 -10.54
CA SER A 91 -3.40 -12.37 -10.92
C SER A 91 -4.24 -11.54 -9.95
N ALA A 92 -4.99 -10.58 -10.49
CA ALA A 92 -5.86 -9.71 -9.69
C ALA A 92 -6.91 -10.47 -8.89
N GLU A 93 -7.49 -11.56 -9.42
CA GLU A 93 -8.45 -12.38 -8.68
C GLU A 93 -7.79 -13.18 -7.55
N ARG A 94 -6.57 -13.69 -7.76
CA ARG A 94 -5.81 -14.34 -6.68
C ARG A 94 -5.45 -13.35 -5.57
N VAL A 95 -5.07 -12.11 -5.92
CA VAL A 95 -4.84 -11.02 -4.95
C VAL A 95 -6.13 -10.67 -4.19
N LYS A 96 -7.25 -10.49 -4.88
CA LYS A 96 -8.57 -10.24 -4.27
C LYS A 96 -8.96 -11.35 -3.27
N ASN A 97 -8.75 -12.60 -3.63
CA ASN A 97 -9.04 -13.75 -2.77
C ASN A 97 -8.07 -13.86 -1.59
N TYR A 98 -6.79 -13.52 -1.79
CA TYR A 98 -5.81 -13.45 -0.70
C TYR A 98 -6.19 -12.38 0.34
N ILE A 99 -6.53 -11.15 -0.11
CA ILE A 99 -6.99 -10.08 0.78
C ILE A 99 -8.25 -10.51 1.56
N LYS A 100 -9.22 -11.16 0.88
CA LYS A 100 -10.42 -11.70 1.54
C LYS A 100 -10.11 -12.77 2.59
N LYS A 101 -9.09 -13.61 2.37
CA LYS A 101 -8.68 -14.67 3.30
C LYS A 101 -7.83 -14.16 4.47
N TYR A 102 -7.08 -13.07 4.27
CA TYR A 102 -6.14 -12.51 5.24
C TYR A 102 -6.36 -10.99 5.47
N PRO A 103 -7.59 -10.52 5.79
CA PRO A 103 -7.89 -9.09 5.92
C PRO A 103 -7.09 -8.42 7.05
N GLN A 104 -6.78 -9.16 8.12
CA GLN A 104 -5.98 -8.69 9.25
C GLN A 104 -4.57 -8.23 8.84
N GLU A 105 -4.00 -8.80 7.77
CA GLU A 105 -2.70 -8.35 7.27
C GLU A 105 -2.74 -6.91 6.73
N PHE A 106 -3.89 -6.45 6.22
CA PHE A 106 -4.04 -5.11 5.65
C PHE A 106 -4.64 -4.12 6.66
N SER A 107 -4.85 -4.53 7.91
CA SER A 107 -5.50 -3.71 8.94
C SER A 107 -4.65 -2.51 9.40
N PRO A 108 -5.26 -1.41 9.88
CA PRO A 108 -4.55 -0.32 10.53
C PRO A 108 -3.74 -0.77 11.75
N ALA A 109 -4.23 -1.78 12.50
CA ALA A 109 -3.51 -2.36 13.63
C ALA A 109 -2.19 -3.03 13.20
N LYS A 110 -2.19 -3.77 12.07
CA LYS A 110 -0.97 -4.36 11.51
C LYS A 110 0.01 -3.30 11.00
N PHE A 111 -0.50 -2.24 10.35
CA PHE A 111 0.30 -1.08 9.98
C PHE A 111 0.99 -0.44 11.19
N GLN A 112 0.24 -0.10 12.25
CA GLN A 112 0.79 0.55 13.44
C GLN A 112 1.83 -0.32 14.14
N ALA A 113 1.58 -1.64 14.25
CA ALA A 113 2.53 -2.57 14.84
C ALA A 113 3.86 -2.61 14.07
N GLN A 114 3.82 -2.69 12.73
CA GLN A 114 5.03 -2.72 11.91
C GLN A 114 5.71 -1.35 11.81
N PHE A 115 4.96 -0.25 11.74
CA PHE A 115 5.50 1.10 11.79
C PHE A 115 6.28 1.32 13.09
N ASN A 116 5.68 0.98 14.24
CA ASN A 116 6.35 1.05 15.54
C ASN A 116 7.63 0.20 15.60
N GLN A 117 7.65 -0.99 14.97
CA GLN A 117 8.84 -1.84 14.90
C GLN A 117 9.96 -1.20 14.06
N VAL A 118 9.63 -0.71 12.86
CA VAL A 118 10.61 -0.06 11.95
C VAL A 118 11.14 1.25 12.53
N THR A 119 10.27 2.09 13.11
CA THR A 119 10.67 3.37 13.71
C THR A 119 11.52 3.17 14.98
N ARG A 120 11.22 2.16 15.82
CA ARG A 120 12.04 1.85 17.01
C ARG A 120 13.35 1.16 16.66
N GLY A 121 13.37 0.29 15.66
CA GLY A 121 14.57 -0.41 15.21
C GLY A 121 15.63 0.51 14.57
N ASN A 122 15.21 1.67 14.05
CA ASN A 122 16.12 2.71 13.54
C ASN A 122 16.60 3.70 14.61
N ALA A 123 16.22 3.51 15.88
CA ALA A 123 16.53 4.41 17.00
C ALA A 123 17.42 3.74 18.08
N ALA A 124 18.09 2.64 17.70
CA ALA A 124 19.00 1.84 18.53
C ALA A 124 20.35 1.68 17.81
#